data_AF-A0A834CJ44-F1
#
_entry.id   AF-A0A834CJ44-F1
#
_cell.length_a   1.000
_cell.length_b   1.000
_cell.length_c   1.000
_cell.angle_alpha   90.00
_cell.angle_beta   90.00
_cell.angle_gamma   90.00
#
_symmetry.space_group_name_H-M   'P 1'
#
loop_
_entity.id
_entity.type
_entity.pdbx_description
1 polymer ?
#
loop_
_entity_poly.entity_id
_entity_poly.type
_entity_poly.pdbx_seq_one_letter_code
_entity_poly.pdbx_strand_id
1 'polypeptide(L)'
;MKMMLLLHFVILQVFYVVEGYPSGAPTGACEDMIPRHMGVLPQPSPAPYSLLTDSRTFEAGKPITVTIKGPDYRGVLLEARTDGSTNALGSWSLPPPDTKFLQCAGNPQGAVTHANTNLKGNSTVYNWIPPSITNPVYFV
;
A
#
# COMPACT_ATOMS: atom_id res chain seq x y z
N MET A 1 35.70 40.99 -2.08
CA MET A 1 35.26 40.29 -0.84
C MET A 1 33.74 40.25 -0.60
N LYS A 2 32.90 41.10 -1.21
CA LYS A 2 31.43 41.03 -1.04
C LYS A 2 30.71 40.00 -1.92
N MET A 3 31.32 39.58 -3.04
CA MET A 3 30.72 38.59 -3.96
C MET A 3 30.86 37.12 -3.49
N MET A 4 31.85 36.81 -2.65
CA MET A 4 32.07 35.44 -2.14
C MET A 4 31.25 35.08 -0.90
N LEU A 5 30.63 36.05 -0.23
CA LEU A 5 29.67 35.79 0.85
C LEU A 5 28.26 35.48 0.33
N LEU A 6 27.92 35.93 -0.88
CA LEU A 6 26.61 35.67 -1.49
C LEU A 6 26.47 34.23 -1.99
N LEU A 7 27.56 33.57 -2.37
CA LEU A 7 27.55 32.15 -2.76
C LEU A 7 27.28 31.20 -1.58
N HIS A 8 27.63 31.60 -0.35
CA HIS A 8 27.38 30.80 0.84
C HIS A 8 25.90 30.81 1.27
N PHE A 9 25.12 31.80 0.82
CA PHE A 9 23.68 31.88 1.11
C PHE A 9 22.83 31.06 0.11
N VAL A 10 23.40 30.63 -1.02
CA VAL A 10 22.72 29.81 -2.04
C VAL A 10 22.67 28.32 -1.66
N ILE A 11 23.52 27.88 -0.72
CA ILE A 11 23.42 26.53 -0.14
C ILE A 11 22.42 26.59 1.03
N LEU A 12 21.20 27.08 0.76
CA LEU A 12 20.05 26.76 1.58
C LEU A 12 19.82 25.26 1.36
N GLN A 13 20.50 24.44 2.15
CA GLN A 13 20.28 23.00 2.21
C GLN A 13 18.79 22.81 2.50
N VAL A 14 18.04 22.47 1.46
CA VAL A 14 16.66 22.03 1.60
C VAL A 14 16.72 20.66 2.26
N PHE A 15 16.83 20.66 3.59
CA PHE A 15 16.58 19.48 4.39
C PHE A 15 15.08 19.20 4.28
N TYR A 16 14.69 18.48 3.24
CA TYR A 16 13.36 17.87 3.18
C TYR A 16 13.30 16.82 4.28
N VAL A 17 12.87 17.23 5.47
CA VAL A 17 12.35 16.30 6.47
C VAL A 17 11.02 15.82 5.93
N VAL A 18 11.04 14.71 5.21
CA VAL A 18 9.82 14.04 4.77
C VAL A 18 9.28 13.31 5.99
N GLU A 19 8.32 13.94 6.65
CA GLU A 19 7.47 13.28 7.65
C GLU A 19 6.79 12.08 6.97
N GLY A 20 6.96 10.88 7.53
CA GLY A 20 6.26 9.71 7.02
C GLY A 20 4.76 9.93 7.15
N TYR A 21 4.02 9.89 6.04
CA TYR A 21 2.58 10.16 6.02
C TYR A 21 1.85 9.21 6.99
N PRO A 22 1.37 9.69 8.16
CA PRO A 22 0.63 8.82 9.08
C PRO A 22 -0.71 8.39 8.48
N SER A 23 -1.10 9.03 7.37
CA SER A 23 -2.40 8.92 6.73
C SER A 23 -2.43 7.97 5.54
N GLY A 24 -1.38 7.19 5.28
CA GLY A 24 -1.37 6.17 4.21
C GLY A 24 -0.22 6.29 3.21
N ALA A 25 -0.07 5.25 2.39
CA ALA A 25 0.88 5.21 1.30
C ALA A 25 0.54 6.24 0.20
N PRO A 26 1.54 6.85 -0.47
CA PRO A 26 1.32 7.68 -1.63
C PRO A 26 0.96 6.84 -2.86
N THR A 27 0.25 7.41 -3.84
CA THR A 27 -0.11 6.71 -5.10
C THR A 27 1.11 6.16 -5.85
N GLY A 28 2.29 6.78 -5.74
CA GLY A 28 3.51 6.25 -6.37
C GLY A 28 3.98 4.91 -5.78
N ALA A 29 3.56 4.54 -4.57
CA ALA A 29 3.89 3.25 -3.97
C ALA A 29 3.10 2.09 -4.62
N CYS A 30 2.03 2.37 -5.37
CA CYS A 30 1.29 1.34 -6.10
C CYS A 30 2.12 0.67 -7.20
N GLU A 31 3.27 1.21 -7.61
CA GLU A 31 4.08 0.57 -8.66
C GLU A 31 4.99 -0.50 -8.07
N ASP A 32 5.73 -0.14 -7.03
CA ASP A 32 6.82 -0.93 -6.46
C ASP A 32 6.47 -1.62 -5.14
N MET A 33 5.36 -1.27 -4.50
CA MET A 33 4.98 -1.70 -3.15
C MET A 33 6.04 -1.37 -2.09
N ILE A 34 6.93 -0.40 -2.35
CA ILE A 34 8.05 -0.07 -1.46
C ILE A 34 7.61 1.02 -0.47
N PRO A 35 7.67 0.75 0.86
CA PRO A 35 7.50 1.78 1.87
C PRO A 35 8.64 2.80 1.77
N ARG A 36 8.30 4.06 1.53
CA ARG A 36 9.28 5.15 1.39
C ARG A 36 9.56 5.82 2.74
N HIS A 37 10.04 5.03 3.70
CA HIS A 37 10.44 5.50 5.02
C HIS A 37 11.97 5.65 5.09
N MET A 38 12.44 6.86 5.36
CA MET A 38 13.88 7.14 5.47
C MET A 38 14.53 6.30 6.56
N GLY A 39 15.68 5.69 6.26
CA GLY A 39 16.45 4.90 7.22
C GLY A 39 15.89 3.51 7.53
N VAL A 40 14.82 3.08 6.86
CA VAL A 40 14.24 1.74 7.00
C VAL A 40 14.55 0.93 5.76
N LEU A 41 15.18 -0.23 5.95
CA LEU A 41 15.41 -1.21 4.87
C LEU A 41 14.30 -2.27 4.88
N PRO A 42 13.98 -2.86 3.72
CA PRO A 42 13.11 -4.03 3.66
C PRO A 42 13.63 -5.12 4.60
N GLN A 43 12.71 -5.81 5.28
CA GLN A 43 13.08 -6.93 6.14
C GLN A 43 13.71 -8.06 5.29
N PRO A 44 14.84 -8.64 5.73
CA PRO A 44 15.49 -9.73 4.99
C PRO A 44 14.87 -11.10 5.27
N SER A 45 14.12 -11.23 6.37
CA SER A 45 13.40 -12.44 6.74
C SER A 45 12.04 -12.53 6.03
N PRO A 46 11.47 -13.73 5.89
CA PRO A 46 10.09 -13.88 5.43
C PRO A 46 9.11 -12.98 6.19
N ALA A 47 8.09 -12.48 5.49
CA ALA A 47 7.01 -11.71 6.10
C ALA A 47 6.32 -12.53 7.20
N PRO A 48 6.07 -11.97 8.39
CA PRO A 48 5.34 -12.67 9.46
C PRO A 48 3.81 -12.65 9.23
N TYR A 49 3.37 -12.24 8.03
CA TYR A 49 1.97 -12.10 7.65
C TYR A 49 1.62 -13.09 6.55
N SER A 50 0.38 -13.57 6.56
CA SER A 50 -0.21 -14.41 5.51
C SER A 50 -1.48 -13.78 4.98
N LEU A 51 -1.67 -13.84 3.66
CA LEU A 51 -2.91 -13.47 2.99
C LEU A 51 -3.74 -14.73 2.77
N LEU A 52 -4.91 -14.77 3.38
CA LEU A 52 -5.84 -15.89 3.27
C LEU A 52 -7.08 -15.43 2.50
N THR A 53 -7.56 -16.26 1.58
CA THR A 53 -8.80 -16.01 0.87
C THR A 53 -9.84 -17.04 1.27
N ASP A 54 -11.12 -16.64 1.27
CA ASP A 54 -12.25 -17.55 1.49
C ASP A 54 -12.49 -18.48 0.29
N SER A 55 -12.01 -18.11 -0.90
CA SER A 55 -12.05 -18.93 -2.11
C SER A 55 -10.75 -18.83 -2.92
N ARG A 56 -10.43 -19.91 -3.66
CA ARG A 56 -9.31 -19.97 -4.62
C ARG A 56 -9.71 -19.63 -6.05
N THR A 57 -11.01 -19.50 -6.30
CA THR A 57 -11.59 -19.12 -7.59
C THR A 57 -12.53 -17.96 -7.38
N PHE A 58 -12.67 -17.10 -8.40
CA PHE A 58 -13.55 -15.95 -8.33
C PHE A 58 -14.45 -15.87 -9.56
N GLU A 59 -15.58 -15.19 -9.40
CA GLU A 59 -16.42 -14.75 -10.49
C GLU A 59 -16.48 -13.23 -10.46
N ALA A 60 -16.51 -12.61 -11.64
CA ALA A 60 -16.57 -11.15 -11.75
C ALA A 60 -17.72 -10.57 -10.92
N GLY A 61 -17.44 -9.54 -10.13
CA GLY A 61 -18.43 -8.89 -9.28
C GLY A 61 -18.83 -9.64 -8.00
N LYS A 62 -18.48 -10.92 -7.83
CA LYS A 62 -18.71 -11.65 -6.58
C LYS A 62 -17.55 -11.39 -5.61
N PRO A 63 -17.80 -10.76 -4.43
CA PRO A 63 -16.72 -10.42 -3.51
C PRO A 63 -15.93 -11.65 -3.03
N ILE A 64 -14.62 -11.47 -2.89
CA ILE A 64 -13.70 -12.39 -2.22
C ILE A 64 -13.26 -11.74 -0.92
N THR A 65 -13.32 -12.49 0.17
CA THR A 65 -12.80 -12.05 1.46
C THR A 65 -11.31 -12.35 1.55
N VAL A 66 -10.52 -11.31 1.75
CA VAL A 66 -9.06 -11.38 1.94
C VAL A 66 -8.74 -11.04 3.39
N THR A 67 -8.08 -11.97 4.09
CA THR A 67 -7.70 -11.81 5.50
C THR A 67 -6.19 -11.71 5.62
N ILE A 68 -5.70 -10.64 6.25
CA ILE A 68 -4.30 -10.53 6.67
C ILE A 68 -4.20 -11.14 8.07
N LYS A 69 -3.40 -12.19 8.22
CA LYS A 69 -3.16 -12.86 9.49
C LYS A 69 -1.68 -12.77 9.87
N GLY A 70 -1.37 -12.35 11.09
CA GLY A 70 0.00 -12.17 11.58
C GLY A 70 0.03 -11.40 12.89
N PRO A 71 1.18 -10.87 13.34
CA PRO A 71 1.24 -9.95 14.49
C PRO A 71 0.45 -8.65 14.26
N ASP A 72 0.24 -7.84 15.29
CA ASP A 72 -0.37 -6.52 15.12
C ASP A 72 0.50 -5.61 14.24
N TYR A 73 -0.12 -4.69 13.49
CA TYR A 73 0.58 -3.83 12.52
C TYR A 73 -0.05 -2.43 12.43
N ARG A 74 0.72 -1.46 11.90
CA ARG A 74 0.26 -0.06 11.76
C ARG A 74 0.02 0.33 10.30
N GLY A 75 0.94 -0.05 9.42
CA GLY A 75 0.89 0.24 7.99
C GLY A 75 0.43 -0.96 7.16
N VAL A 76 -0.33 -0.69 6.11
CA VAL A 76 -0.67 -1.65 5.05
C VAL A 76 -0.74 -0.90 3.74
N LEU A 77 -0.36 -1.58 2.66
CA LEU A 77 -0.72 -1.31 1.28
C LEU A 77 -1.12 -2.67 0.70
N LEU A 78 -2.37 -2.83 0.29
CA LEU A 78 -2.92 -4.10 -0.18
C LEU A 78 -3.50 -3.91 -1.58
N GLU A 79 -3.02 -4.70 -2.52
CA GLU A 79 -3.43 -4.68 -3.93
C GLU A 79 -3.73 -6.09 -4.46
N ALA A 80 -4.43 -6.14 -5.58
CA ALA A 80 -4.60 -7.36 -6.36
C ALA A 80 -4.01 -7.15 -7.75
N ARG A 81 -3.19 -8.08 -8.24
CA ARG A 81 -2.43 -7.98 -9.49
C ARG A 81 -2.43 -9.30 -10.25
N THR A 82 -2.18 -9.24 -11.56
CA THR A 82 -1.77 -10.41 -12.35
C THR A 82 -0.26 -10.54 -12.32
N ASP A 83 0.25 -11.75 -12.57
CA ASP A 83 1.68 -11.99 -12.69
C ASP A 83 2.32 -11.06 -13.74
N GLY A 84 3.50 -10.54 -13.43
CA GLY A 84 4.24 -9.61 -14.29
C GLY A 84 3.65 -8.20 -14.48
N SER A 85 2.57 -7.85 -13.78
CA SER A 85 1.92 -6.52 -13.90
C SER A 85 1.96 -5.76 -12.57
N THR A 86 2.16 -4.44 -12.65
CA THR A 86 2.02 -3.52 -11.51
C THR A 86 0.66 -2.82 -11.48
N ASN A 87 -0.23 -3.13 -12.41
CA ASN A 87 -1.56 -2.53 -12.45
C ASN A 87 -2.45 -3.16 -11.38
N ALA A 88 -3.05 -2.31 -10.54
CA ALA A 88 -4.07 -2.72 -9.59
C ALA A 88 -5.34 -3.22 -10.32
N LEU A 89 -5.86 -4.37 -9.91
CA LEU A 89 -7.00 -5.06 -10.51
C LEU A 89 -8.17 -5.19 -9.55
N GLY A 90 -9.38 -5.11 -10.11
CA GLY A 90 -10.61 -5.15 -9.32
C GLY A 90 -10.76 -3.94 -8.42
N SER A 91 -11.74 -3.98 -7.53
CA SER A 91 -12.02 -2.86 -6.62
C SER A 91 -12.16 -3.37 -5.20
N TRP A 92 -11.49 -2.72 -4.27
CA TRP A 92 -11.73 -2.95 -2.85
C TRP A 92 -13.05 -2.30 -2.42
N SER A 93 -13.71 -2.89 -1.43
CA SER A 93 -14.93 -2.34 -0.85
C SER A 93 -14.88 -2.36 0.66
N LEU A 94 -15.56 -1.38 1.27
CA LEU A 94 -15.72 -1.23 2.72
C LEU A 94 -14.41 -1.45 3.50
N PRO A 95 -13.38 -0.58 3.34
CA PRO A 95 -12.15 -0.70 4.08
C PRO A 95 -12.44 -0.77 5.58
N PRO A 96 -11.83 -1.72 6.32
CA PRO A 96 -12.03 -1.81 7.76
C PRO A 96 -11.55 -0.52 8.47
N PRO A 97 -11.90 -0.33 9.76
CA PRO A 97 -11.41 0.79 10.55
C PRO A 97 -9.89 1.00 10.41
N ASP A 98 -9.47 2.25 10.49
CA ASP A 98 -8.06 2.66 10.39
C ASP A 98 -7.40 2.37 9.03
N THR A 99 -8.22 2.06 8.00
CA THR A 99 -7.81 1.90 6.61
C THR A 99 -8.69 2.74 5.68
N LYS A 100 -8.22 2.96 4.45
CA LYS A 100 -8.90 3.75 3.42
C LYS A 100 -8.50 3.25 2.04
N PHE A 101 -9.26 3.63 1.02
CA PHE A 101 -8.86 3.41 -0.37
C PHE A 101 -7.61 4.21 -0.74
N LEU A 102 -6.84 3.65 -1.66
CA LEU A 102 -5.80 4.35 -2.38
C LEU A 102 -6.06 4.19 -3.88
N GLN A 103 -6.00 5.32 -4.59
CA GLN A 103 -6.11 5.31 -6.04
C GLN A 103 -4.80 4.80 -6.65
N CYS A 104 -4.89 3.71 -7.41
CA CYS A 104 -3.76 3.06 -8.09
C CYS A 104 -4.15 2.76 -9.53
N ALA A 105 -3.23 2.99 -10.48
CA ALA A 105 -3.47 2.78 -11.92
C ALA A 105 -4.79 3.44 -12.44
N GLY A 106 -5.13 4.62 -11.92
CA GLY A 106 -6.37 5.33 -12.27
C GLY A 106 -7.64 4.80 -11.60
N ASN A 107 -7.60 3.67 -10.89
CA ASN A 107 -8.73 3.09 -10.17
C ASN A 107 -8.83 3.67 -8.75
N PRO A 108 -9.91 4.42 -8.40
CA PRO A 108 -10.08 5.04 -7.07
C PRO A 108 -10.12 4.04 -5.90
N GLN A 109 -10.40 2.78 -6.19
CA GLN A 109 -10.50 1.69 -5.21
C GLN A 109 -9.52 0.56 -5.55
N GLY A 110 -8.42 0.87 -6.24
CA GLY A 110 -7.44 -0.12 -6.69
C GLY A 110 -6.64 -0.76 -5.55
N ALA A 111 -6.46 -0.05 -4.45
CA ALA A 111 -5.75 -0.53 -3.28
C ALA A 111 -6.42 -0.11 -1.96
N VAL A 112 -5.99 -0.74 -0.87
CA VAL A 112 -6.27 -0.29 0.51
C VAL A 112 -4.97 0.08 1.20
N THR A 113 -4.96 1.23 1.87
CA THR A 113 -3.86 1.66 2.75
C THR A 113 -4.36 1.97 4.16
N HIS A 114 -3.46 2.01 5.13
CA HIS A 114 -3.76 2.60 6.44
C HIS A 114 -4.21 4.07 6.33
N ALA A 115 -5.12 4.50 7.20
CA ALA A 115 -5.63 5.88 7.26
C ALA A 115 -5.06 6.68 8.45
N ASN A 116 -4.47 5.98 9.41
CA ASN A 116 -3.82 6.52 10.60
C ASN A 116 -2.80 5.48 11.13
N THR A 117 -2.08 5.83 12.19
CA THR A 117 -1.07 4.97 12.83
C THR A 117 -1.65 4.03 13.89
N ASN A 118 -2.97 3.90 14.03
CA ASN A 118 -3.59 3.01 15.01
C ASN A 118 -3.24 1.55 14.70
N LEU A 119 -3.12 0.76 15.77
CA LEU A 119 -2.84 -0.66 15.67
C LEU A 119 -4.03 -1.39 15.04
N LYS A 120 -3.70 -2.20 14.04
CA LYS A 120 -4.58 -3.18 13.43
C LYS A 120 -4.23 -4.52 14.05
N GLY A 121 -5.25 -5.26 14.45
CA GLY A 121 -5.07 -6.52 15.15
C GLY A 121 -4.45 -7.61 14.28
N ASN A 122 -4.16 -8.73 14.91
CA ASN A 122 -3.56 -9.92 14.30
C ASN A 122 -4.37 -10.63 13.19
N SER A 123 -5.60 -10.18 12.95
CA SER A 123 -6.51 -10.71 11.93
C SER A 123 -7.44 -9.61 11.43
N THR A 124 -7.16 -9.09 10.23
CA THR A 124 -7.97 -8.04 9.59
C THR A 124 -8.56 -8.54 8.28
N VAL A 125 -9.77 -8.08 7.98
CA VAL A 125 -10.60 -8.58 6.89
C VAL A 125 -10.86 -7.47 5.88
N TYR A 126 -10.66 -7.79 4.61
CA TYR A 126 -10.84 -6.90 3.47
C TYR A 126 -11.72 -7.58 2.42
N ASN A 127 -12.48 -6.77 1.67
CA ASN A 127 -13.36 -7.28 0.62
C ASN A 127 -12.87 -6.79 -0.75
N TRP A 128 -12.56 -7.73 -1.63
CA TRP A 128 -12.12 -7.45 -2.99
C TRP A 128 -13.20 -7.87 -4.00
N ILE A 129 -13.52 -7.00 -4.94
CA ILE A 129 -14.50 -7.22 -6.01
C ILE A 129 -13.72 -7.53 -7.30
N PRO A 130 -13.77 -8.77 -7.80
CA PRO A 130 -13.01 -9.18 -8.98
C PRO A 130 -13.50 -8.50 -10.26
N PRO A 131 -12.60 -8.12 -11.18
CA PRO A 131 -12.96 -7.63 -12.50
C PRO A 131 -13.32 -8.79 -13.45
N SER A 132 -13.83 -8.47 -14.64
CA SER A 132 -14.15 -9.47 -15.68
C SER A 132 -12.88 -9.93 -16.42
N ILE A 133 -12.08 -10.78 -15.78
CA ILE A 133 -10.85 -11.37 -16.33
C ILE A 133 -10.77 -12.87 -16.02
N THR A 134 -9.92 -13.59 -16.74
CA THR A 134 -9.68 -15.03 -16.55
C THR A 134 -8.27 -15.35 -16.05
N ASN A 135 -7.38 -14.35 -16.01
CA ASN A 135 -6.02 -14.53 -15.52
C ASN A 135 -6.00 -14.79 -14.00
N PRO A 136 -5.05 -15.59 -13.50
CA PRO A 136 -4.79 -15.70 -12.08
C PRO A 136 -4.48 -14.33 -11.46
N VAL A 137 -5.01 -14.11 -10.26
CA VAL A 137 -4.81 -12.89 -9.47
C VAL A 137 -4.08 -13.26 -8.18
N TYR A 138 -3.15 -12.40 -7.80
CA TYR A 138 -2.38 -12.48 -6.57
C TYR A 138 -2.62 -11.22 -5.76
N PHE A 139 -2.75 -11.40 -4.44
CA PHE A 139 -2.81 -10.30 -3.51
C PHE A 139 -1.40 -9.98 -3.01
N VAL A 140 -1.06 -8.70 -2.96
CA VAL A 140 0.27 -8.19 -2.58
C VAL A 140 0.14 -7.09 -1.54
#